data_AF-A0A7V3I6V6-F1
#
_entry.id   AF-A0A7V3I6V6-F1
#
_cell.length_a   1.000
_cell.length_b   1.000
_cell.length_c   1.000
_cell.angle_alpha   90.00
_cell.angle_beta   90.00
_cell.angle_gamma   90.00
#
_symmetry.space_group_name_H-M   'P 1'
#
loop_
_entity.id
_entity.type
_entity.pdbx_description
1 polymer ?
#
loop_
_entity_poly.entity_id
_entity_poly.type
_entity_poly.pdbx_seq_one_letter_code
_entity_poly.pdbx_strand_id
1 'polypeptide(L)'
;PEHKGQMELYLRWLDQHERRPGEERPLGIILCAGKSAEQIELLELGQAGIHVAEYLTALPPKDVLRRRLHAAIERSRQELEQRAAREATPASALPGKARPRKKQGGRK
;
A
#
# COMPACT_ATOMS: atom_id res chain seq x y z
N PRO A 1 4.08 -14.46 12.54
CA PRO A 1 4.64 -15.03 11.28
C PRO A 1 3.72 -16.05 10.62
N GLU A 2 3.23 -17.04 11.38
CA GLU A 2 2.41 -18.16 10.87
C GLU A 2 1.13 -17.72 10.14
N HIS A 3 0.42 -16.73 10.69
CA HIS A 3 -0.83 -16.21 10.08
C HIS A 3 -0.62 -15.56 8.71
N LYS A 4 0.56 -14.97 8.43
CA LYS A 4 0.88 -14.38 7.12
C LYS A 4 1.01 -15.47 6.05
N GLY A 5 1.82 -16.50 6.32
CA GLY A 5 2.07 -17.57 5.36
C GLY A 5 0.82 -18.37 5.02
N GLN A 6 -0.02 -18.67 6.02
CA GLN A 6 -1.31 -19.33 5.80
C GLN A 6 -2.24 -18.46 4.96
N MET A 7 -2.35 -17.17 5.26
CA MET A 7 -3.21 -16.25 4.52
C MET A 7 -2.76 -16.09 3.05
N GLU A 8 -1.46 -15.94 2.81
CA GLU A 8 -0.92 -15.82 1.45
C GLU A 8 -1.23 -17.06 0.59
N LEU A 9 -1.14 -18.25 1.18
CA LEU A 9 -1.51 -19.49 0.50
C LEU A 9 -2.99 -19.46 0.08
N TYR A 10 -3.89 -19.08 0.98
CA TYR A 10 -5.32 -19.01 0.68
C TYR A 10 -5.63 -17.96 -0.40
N LEU A 11 -5.06 -16.76 -0.31
CA LEU A 11 -5.31 -15.71 -1.30
C LEU A 11 -4.83 -16.11 -2.70
N ARG A 12 -3.66 -16.76 -2.81
CA ARG A 12 -3.17 -17.27 -4.11
C ARG A 12 -4.06 -18.38 -4.66
N TRP A 13 -4.53 -19.28 -3.80
CA TRP A 13 -5.41 -20.35 -4.23
C TRP A 13 -6.75 -19.79 -4.74
N LEU A 14 -7.34 -18.83 -4.03
CA LEU A 14 -8.58 -18.14 -4.43
C LEU A 14 -8.42 -17.39 -5.75
N ASP A 15 -7.32 -16.65 -5.93
CA ASP A 15 -7.05 -15.90 -7.16
C ASP A 15 -6.92 -16.84 -8.38
N GLN A 16 -6.46 -18.07 -8.17
CA GLN A 16 -6.31 -19.08 -9.24
C GLN A 16 -7.57 -19.88 -9.54
N HIS A 17 -8.39 -20.20 -8.53
CA HIS A 17 -9.44 -21.22 -8.66
C HIS A 17 -10.86 -20.69 -8.49
N GLU A 18 -11.06 -19.62 -7.71
CA GLU A 18 -12.42 -19.16 -7.34
C GLU A 18 -12.77 -17.79 -7.94
N ARG A 19 -11.78 -17.05 -8.42
CA ARG A 19 -11.97 -15.71 -8.97
C ARG A 19 -12.76 -15.73 -10.28
N ARG A 20 -13.84 -14.94 -10.33
CA ARG A 20 -14.72 -14.85 -11.51
C ARG A 20 -14.30 -13.73 -12.46
N PRO A 21 -14.73 -13.78 -13.74
CA PRO A 21 -14.51 -12.68 -14.67
C PRO A 21 -15.10 -11.36 -14.14
N GLY A 22 -14.27 -10.32 -14.10
CA GLY A 22 -14.65 -9.00 -13.60
C GLY A 22 -14.44 -8.79 -12.10
N GLU A 23 -14.03 -9.82 -11.35
CA GLU A 23 -13.62 -9.65 -9.95
C GLU A 23 -12.17 -9.18 -9.86
N GLU A 24 -11.89 -8.35 -8.85
CA GLU A 24 -10.53 -7.95 -8.47
C GLU A 24 -9.80 -9.08 -7.74
N ARG A 25 -8.51 -8.88 -7.46
CA ARG A 25 -7.73 -9.84 -6.66
C ARG A 25 -8.35 -9.99 -5.26
N PRO A 26 -8.30 -11.20 -4.67
CA PRO A 26 -8.82 -11.43 -3.32
C PRO A 26 -8.03 -10.64 -2.28
N LEU A 27 -8.74 -10.20 -1.24
CA LEU A 27 -8.20 -9.40 -0.14
C LEU A 27 -8.26 -10.21 1.16
N GLY A 28 -7.15 -10.25 1.89
CA GLY A 28 -7.08 -10.88 3.22
C GLY A 28 -7.33 -9.84 4.30
N ILE A 29 -8.22 -10.12 5.26
CA ILE A 29 -8.42 -9.27 6.44
C ILE A 29 -8.10 -10.09 7.68
N ILE A 30 -7.16 -9.61 8.49
CA ILE A 30 -6.83 -10.20 9.79
C ILE A 30 -7.39 -9.27 10.88
N LEU A 31 -8.19 -9.85 11.78
CA LEU A 31 -8.78 -9.14 12.92
C LEU A 31 -7.99 -9.45 14.18
N CYS A 32 -7.40 -8.43 14.80
CA CYS A 32 -6.61 -8.58 16.04
C CYS A 32 -7.36 -7.98 17.23
N ALA A 33 -7.36 -8.66 18.38
CA ALA A 33 -8.00 -8.19 19.61
C ALA A 33 -7.20 -7.12 20.39
N GLY A 34 -6.12 -6.57 19.82
CA GLY A 34 -5.27 -5.52 20.40
C GLY A 34 -3.81 -5.94 20.63
N LYS A 35 -2.88 -4.96 20.56
CA LYS A 35 -1.40 -5.06 20.79
C LYS A 35 -0.50 -5.69 19.71
N SER A 36 -0.81 -5.58 18.42
CA SER A 36 0.05 -6.14 17.36
C SER A 36 0.68 -5.12 16.39
N ALA A 37 0.51 -3.81 16.59
CA ALA A 37 0.91 -2.78 15.62
C ALA A 37 2.41 -2.85 15.23
N GLU A 38 3.33 -2.93 16.19
CA GLU A 38 4.77 -2.99 15.91
C GLU A 38 5.19 -4.26 15.14
N GLN A 39 4.54 -5.39 15.44
CA GLN A 39 4.79 -6.66 14.76
C GLN A 39 4.15 -6.71 13.35
N ILE A 40 3.04 -5.98 13.14
CA ILE A 40 2.34 -5.87 11.85
C ILE A 40 3.18 -5.07 10.84
N GLU A 41 3.80 -3.98 11.28
CA GLU A 41 4.60 -3.10 10.42
C GLU A 41 5.78 -3.85 9.78
N LEU A 42 6.45 -4.72 10.55
CA LEU A 42 7.58 -5.53 10.08
C LEU A 42 7.18 -6.63 9.08
N LEU A 43 5.89 -7.01 9.02
CA LEU A 43 5.42 -8.14 8.22
C LEU A 43 5.04 -7.76 6.77
N GLU A 44 5.18 -6.50 6.36
CA GLU A 44 4.90 -6.02 4.99
C GLU A 44 3.52 -6.47 4.42
N LEU A 45 2.52 -6.63 5.29
CA LEU A 45 1.24 -7.28 4.97
C LEU A 45 0.48 -6.56 3.84
N GLY A 46 0.62 -5.23 3.76
CA GLY A 46 0.01 -4.42 2.70
C GLY A 46 0.50 -4.80 1.29
N GLN A 47 1.76 -5.22 1.12
CA GLN A 47 2.27 -5.64 -0.20
C GLN A 47 1.69 -7.00 -0.63
N ALA A 48 1.30 -7.83 0.33
CA ALA A 48 0.69 -9.14 0.10
C ALA A 48 -0.84 -9.08 -0.08
N GLY A 49 -1.45 -7.89 -0.10
CA GLY A 49 -2.91 -7.74 -0.15
C GLY A 49 -3.61 -8.13 1.16
N ILE A 50 -2.88 -8.12 2.28
CA ILE A 50 -3.39 -8.46 3.60
C ILE A 50 -3.52 -7.19 4.42
N HIS A 51 -4.73 -6.89 4.86
CA HIS A 51 -5.04 -5.76 5.72
C HIS A 51 -5.29 -6.24 7.15
N VAL A 52 -4.76 -5.51 8.12
CA VAL A 52 -5.00 -5.81 9.53
C VAL A 52 -5.86 -4.72 10.14
N ALA A 53 -6.90 -5.13 10.86
CA ALA A 53 -7.79 -4.23 11.57
C ALA A 53 -7.96 -4.69 13.02
N GLU A 54 -8.21 -3.72 13.91
CA GLU A 54 -8.56 -4.01 15.30
C GLU A 54 -10.00 -4.49 15.38
N TYR A 55 -10.21 -5.58 16.14
CA TYR A 55 -11.53 -6.10 16.43
C TYR A 55 -12.16 -5.34 17.59
N LEU A 56 -13.24 -4.59 17.31
CA LEU A 56 -14.02 -3.90 18.32
C LEU A 56 -15.14 -4.82 18.83
N THR A 57 -15.09 -5.18 20.11
CA THR A 57 -16.11 -6.02 20.76
C THR A 57 -17.42 -5.27 21.02
N ALA A 58 -17.39 -3.94 20.94
CA ALA A 58 -18.57 -3.08 21.06
C ALA A 58 -18.52 -1.96 20.01
N LEU A 59 -19.68 -1.61 19.49
CA LEU A 59 -19.82 -0.48 18.55
C LEU A 59 -19.55 0.83 19.30
N PRO A 60 -18.62 1.68 18.83
CA PRO A 60 -18.42 2.99 19.43
C PRO A 60 -19.66 3.88 19.27
N PRO A 61 -19.84 4.91 20.12
CA PRO A 61 -20.96 5.83 20.00
C PRO A 61 -21.11 6.39 18.58
N LYS A 62 -22.36 6.57 18.13
CA LYS A 62 -22.70 6.95 16.75
C LYS A 62 -21.92 8.16 16.24
N ASP A 63 -21.75 9.18 17.08
CA ASP A 63 -21.05 10.41 16.69
C ASP A 63 -19.53 10.23 16.60
N VAL A 64 -18.96 9.28 17.34
CA VAL A 64 -17.54 8.90 17.22
C VAL A 64 -17.33 8.11 15.94
N LEU A 65 -18.19 7.11 15.69
CA LEU A 65 -18.12 6.29 14.47
C LEU A 65 -18.25 7.16 13.22
N ARG A 66 -19.25 8.06 13.18
CA ARG A 66 -19.47 8.99 12.07
C ARG A 66 -18.21 9.82 11.80
N ARG A 67 -17.63 10.41 12.85
CA ARG A 67 -16.41 11.22 12.73
C ARG A 67 -15.22 10.42 12.20
N ARG A 68 -15.00 9.20 12.72
CA ARG A 68 -13.92 8.31 12.25
C ARG A 68 -14.10 7.92 10.79
N LEU A 69 -15.33 7.62 10.36
CA LEU A 69 -15.62 7.25 8.98
C LEU A 69 -15.38 8.41 8.01
N HIS A 70 -15.86 9.62 8.32
CA HIS A 70 -15.59 10.79 7.49
C HIS A 70 -14.09 11.06 7.37
N ALA A 71 -13.35 11.01 8.49
CA ALA A 71 -11.91 11.20 8.47
C ALA A 71 -11.18 10.15 7.62
N ALA A 72 -11.65 8.89 7.61
CA ALA A 72 -11.09 7.83 6.77
C ALA A 72 -11.39 8.05 5.28
N ILE A 73 -12.61 8.48 4.94
CA ILE A 73 -13.01 8.79 3.55
C ILE A 73 -12.15 9.94 2.99
N GLU A 74 -12.01 11.03 3.73
CA GLU A 74 -11.24 12.19 3.29
C GLU A 74 -9.76 11.83 3.08
N ARG A 75 -9.18 11.03 3.97
CA ARG A 75 -7.80 10.56 3.81
C ARG A 75 -7.63 9.69 2.56
N SER A 76 -8.56 8.76 2.33
CA SER A 76 -8.52 7.90 1.13
C SER A 76 -8.64 8.70 -0.17
N ARG A 77 -9.50 9.72 -0.21
CA ARG A 77 -9.61 10.64 -1.35
C ARG A 77 -8.30 11.34 -1.63
N GLN A 78 -7.67 11.91 -0.61
CA GLN A 78 -6.38 12.60 -0.74
C GLN A 78 -5.28 11.66 -1.25
N GLU A 79 -5.22 10.43 -0.77
CA GLU A 79 -4.24 9.43 -1.23
C GLU A 79 -4.44 9.06 -2.71
N LEU A 80 -5.70 8.88 -3.14
CA LEU A 80 -6.03 8.60 -4.54
C LEU A 80 -5.67 9.77 -5.46
N GLU A 81 -5.98 11.00 -5.04
CA GLU A 81 -5.61 12.22 -5.76
C GLU A 81 -4.09 12.36 -5.89
N GLN A 82 -3.35 12.14 -4.79
CA GLN A 82 -1.88 12.17 -4.79
C GLN A 82 -1.30 11.09 -5.71
N ARG A 83 -1.88 9.88 -5.70
CA ARG A 83 -1.44 8.79 -6.57
C ARG A 83 -1.68 9.13 -8.05
N ALA A 84 -2.86 9.65 -8.38
CA ALA A 84 -3.18 10.11 -9.73
C ALA A 84 -2.23 11.24 -10.19
N ALA A 85 -1.90 12.20 -9.32
CA ALA A 85 -0.95 13.27 -9.62
C ALA A 85 0.49 12.75 -9.85
N ARG A 86 0.91 11.72 -9.11
CA ARG A 86 2.22 11.06 -9.29
C ARG A 86 2.28 10.29 -10.61
N GLU A 87 1.21 9.59 -10.98
CA GLU A 87 1.12 8.84 -12.24
C GLU A 87 1.02 9.78 -13.46
N ALA A 88 0.48 11.00 -13.29
CA ALA A 88 0.41 12.02 -14.33
C ALA A 88 1.73 12.79 -14.60
N THR A 89 2.77 12.63 -13.76
CA THR A 89 4.08 13.26 -13.96
C THR A 89 5.08 12.25 -14.50
N PRO A 90 5.33 12.15 -15.82
CA PRO A 90 6.40 11.30 -16.33
C PRO A 90 7.75 11.95 -15.99
N ALA A 91 8.75 11.12 -15.70
CA ALA A 91 10.11 11.54 -15.43
C ALA A 91 10.73 12.31 -16.61
N SER A 92 10.65 13.64 -16.61
CA SER A 92 11.42 14.50 -17.51
C SER A 92 12.00 15.72 -16.79
N ALA A 93 12.93 15.48 -15.87
CA ALA A 93 13.89 16.52 -15.46
C ALA A 93 15.14 15.86 -14.86
N LEU A 94 15.99 15.27 -15.70
CA LEU A 94 17.41 15.12 -15.34
C LEU A 94 18.12 16.42 -15.75
N PRO A 95 18.65 17.23 -14.81
CA PRO A 95 19.56 18.29 -15.20
C PRO A 95 20.88 17.64 -15.61
N GLY A 96 21.14 17.64 -16.92
CA GLY A 96 22.40 17.18 -17.49
C GLY A 96 23.56 17.97 -16.89
N LYS A 97 24.38 17.32 -16.05
CA LYS A 97 25.69 17.86 -15.68
C LYS A 97 26.56 17.83 -16.92
N ALA A 98 26.78 19.01 -17.51
CA ALA A 98 27.76 19.22 -18.56
C ALA A 98 29.14 18.73 -18.08
N ARG A 99 29.65 17.67 -18.71
CA ARG A 99 31.01 17.15 -18.47
C ARG A 99 32.01 18.09 -19.15
N PRO A 100 33.01 18.65 -18.47
CA PRO A 100 34.00 19.49 -19.14
C PRO A 100 34.85 18.60 -20.07
N ARG A 101 34.92 18.99 -21.35
CA ARG A 101 35.77 18.36 -22.37
C ARG A 101 37.24 18.53 -21.97
N LYS A 102 37.92 17.43 -21.60
CA LYS A 102 39.39 17.40 -21.57
C LYS A 102 39.90 17.63 -22.99
N LYS A 103 40.51 18.78 -23.27
CA LYS A 103 41.33 18.99 -24.47
C LYS A 103 42.57 18.10 -24.33
N GLN A 104 42.61 17.00 -25.07
CA GLN A 104 43.84 16.25 -25.32
C GLN A 104 44.60 16.90 -26.48
N GLY A 105 45.86 17.23 -26.22
CA GLY A 105 46.96 17.05 -27.18
C GLY A 105 47.40 18.28 -27.98
N GLY A 106 48.68 18.62 -27.86
CA GLY A 106 49.38 19.43 -28.86
C GLY A 106 50.78 19.94 -28.47
N ARG A 107 51.79 19.07 -28.60
CA ARG A 107 53.21 19.34 -28.97
C ARG A 107 53.95 20.53 -28.34
N LYS A 108 55.03 20.24 -27.62
CA LYS A 108 56.41 20.31 -28.13
C LYS A 108 57.33 19.44 -27.27
#